data_AF-A0A535DU06-F1
#
_entry.id   AF-A0A535DU06-F1
#
_cell.length_a   1.000
_cell.length_b   1.000
_cell.length_c   1.000
_cell.angle_alpha   90.00
_cell.angle_beta   90.00
_cell.angle_gamma   90.00
#
_symmetry.space_group_name_H-M   'P 1'
#
loop_
_entity.id
_entity.type
_entity.pdbx_description
1 polymer ?
#
loop_
_entity_poly.entity_id
_entity_poly.type
_entity_poly.pdbx_seq_one_letter_code
_entity_poly.pdbx_strand_id
1 'polypeptide(L)'
;MRWRRPRLKRKKPRGRAPPSQCAIVVRDQADVKAGRIDAWIAAPEIADGSASPMHYELVKLHVHGAAATHLAALVDPLLVSGVPTYLWWLGTPPFGSNELRDALQIADALVVDTARFTRPYHSFLALAGMSAHVHKRLGVADLQWARLDPWRETIAQFFAPVARRAFLSGINEIGIDYAGEGRGNRIPSSILIGWIASALGWKLKRAAGGMGGVVSAQYEAERWRTVEVAFRSVPKAGLVEGEIGAVRIIGTSGGITFKVSIARAPER
;
A
#
# COMPACT_ATOMS: atom_id res chain seq x y z
N MET A 1 0.29 18.12 -55.54
CA MET A 1 -0.13 18.87 -54.34
C MET A 1 0.87 18.61 -53.23
N ARG A 2 1.63 19.63 -52.79
CA ARG A 2 2.85 19.53 -51.98
C ARG A 2 2.51 19.80 -50.51
N TRP A 3 2.67 18.81 -49.62
CA TRP A 3 2.41 18.99 -48.19
C TRP A 3 3.66 19.58 -47.49
N ARG A 4 3.60 20.84 -47.07
CA ARG A 4 4.66 21.51 -46.28
C ARG A 4 4.40 21.28 -44.79
N ARG A 5 5.39 20.76 -44.05
CA ARG A 5 5.38 20.74 -42.57
C ARG A 5 5.41 22.18 -42.00
N PRO A 6 4.60 22.53 -40.98
CA PRO A 6 4.79 23.79 -40.27
C PRO A 6 6.02 23.68 -39.34
N ARG A 7 6.88 24.70 -39.37
CA ARG A 7 7.97 24.89 -38.39
C ARG A 7 7.36 25.19 -37.02
N LEU A 8 7.49 24.28 -36.06
CA LEU A 8 7.22 24.57 -34.66
C LEU A 8 8.29 25.56 -34.15
N LYS A 9 7.90 26.82 -33.89
CA LYS A 9 8.74 27.76 -33.15
C LYS A 9 8.89 27.23 -31.71
N ARG A 10 10.13 27.00 -31.26
CA ARG A 10 10.46 26.69 -29.86
C ARG A 10 9.92 27.82 -28.98
N LYS A 11 8.84 27.58 -28.24
CA LYS A 11 8.50 28.38 -27.06
C LYS A 11 9.53 28.02 -25.97
N LYS A 12 10.19 29.03 -25.40
CA LYS A 12 10.95 28.89 -24.15
C LYS A 12 10.04 28.21 -23.11
N PRO A 13 10.49 27.15 -22.42
CA PRO A 13 9.74 26.65 -21.28
C PRO A 13 9.72 27.73 -20.20
N ARG A 14 8.51 28.21 -19.89
CA ARG A 14 8.22 28.97 -18.67
C ARG A 14 8.39 28.02 -17.49
N GLY A 15 9.12 28.46 -16.47
CA GLY A 15 9.06 27.95 -15.09
C GLY A 15 9.42 26.47 -14.93
N ARG A 16 10.61 26.21 -14.37
CA ARG A 16 10.91 24.95 -13.68
C ARG A 16 9.74 24.70 -12.71
N ALA A 17 9.08 23.53 -12.78
CA ALA A 17 8.15 23.14 -11.72
C ALA A 17 8.91 23.29 -10.38
N PRO A 18 8.32 23.91 -9.34
CA PRO A 18 9.00 23.98 -8.06
C PRO A 18 9.39 22.55 -7.66
N PRO A 19 10.61 22.32 -7.12
CA PRO A 19 10.94 21.03 -6.56
C PRO A 19 9.81 20.67 -5.58
N SER A 20 9.28 19.45 -5.70
CA SER A 20 8.21 18.95 -4.83
C SER A 20 8.70 18.96 -3.39
N GLN A 21 8.53 20.07 -2.69
CA GLN A 21 8.84 20.15 -1.27
C GLN A 21 7.81 19.27 -0.55
N CYS A 22 8.29 18.32 0.25
CA CYS A 22 7.48 17.53 1.16
C CYS A 22 8.30 17.26 2.42
N ALA A 23 7.65 17.23 3.57
CA ALA A 23 8.25 16.79 4.83
C ALA A 23 7.83 15.34 5.09
N ILE A 24 8.79 14.46 5.40
CA ILE A 24 8.51 13.07 5.79
C ILE A 24 9.02 12.86 7.21
N VAL A 25 8.10 12.59 8.13
CA VAL A 25 8.40 12.28 9.52
C VAL A 25 8.39 10.77 9.67
N VAL A 26 9.55 10.17 9.93
CA VAL A 26 9.66 8.72 10.15
C VAL A 26 9.70 8.45 11.66
N ARG A 27 8.70 7.72 12.17
CA ARG A 27 8.64 7.33 13.58
C ARG A 27 9.04 5.87 13.73
N ASP A 28 10.16 5.66 14.43
CA ASP A 28 10.64 4.35 14.90
C ASP A 28 10.60 4.30 16.43
N GLN A 29 10.24 3.17 17.03
CA GLN A 29 10.19 2.99 18.48
C GLN A 29 11.28 2.00 18.93
N ALA A 30 12.25 2.48 19.72
CA ALA A 30 13.27 1.67 20.38
C ALA A 30 13.03 1.64 21.91
N ASP A 31 13.24 0.49 22.54
CA ASP A 31 13.10 0.28 24.00
C ASP A 31 14.31 0.86 24.76
N VAL A 32 14.20 2.02 25.41
CA VAL A 32 15.28 2.51 26.30
C VAL A 32 14.78 3.45 27.42
N LYS A 33 15.44 3.37 28.60
CA LYS A 33 15.28 4.27 29.78
C LYS A 33 16.42 5.29 29.93
N ALA A 34 16.11 6.30 30.75
CA ALA A 34 16.73 7.62 30.99
C ALA A 34 16.35 8.67 29.93
N GLY A 35 15.81 9.79 30.37
CA GLY A 35 15.30 10.86 29.50
C GLY A 35 16.45 11.64 28.86
N ARG A 36 16.51 11.63 27.53
CA ARG A 36 17.53 12.31 26.73
C ARG A 36 16.95 12.63 25.35
N ILE A 37 17.27 13.81 24.82
CA ILE A 37 16.98 14.17 23.43
C ILE A 37 18.33 14.44 22.76
N ASP A 38 18.60 13.71 21.68
CA ASP A 38 19.71 14.00 20.77
C ASP A 38 19.16 14.38 19.40
N ALA A 39 19.81 15.33 18.74
CA ALA A 39 19.40 15.82 17.42
C ALA A 39 20.59 15.89 16.47
N TRP A 40 20.34 15.54 15.20
CA TRP A 40 21.29 15.68 14.10
C TRP A 40 20.60 16.29 12.90
N ILE A 41 21.32 17.15 12.18
CA ILE A 41 20.89 17.74 10.92
C ILE A 41 21.92 17.42 9.84
N ALA A 42 21.44 17.06 8.66
CA ALA A 42 22.25 16.88 7.47
C ALA A 42 21.51 17.42 6.23
N ALA A 43 22.26 17.83 5.21
CA ALA A 43 21.71 18.24 3.91
C ALA A 43 22.25 17.33 2.78
N PRO A 44 21.89 16.03 2.77
CA PRO A 44 22.34 15.08 1.77
C PRO A 44 21.81 15.37 0.35
N GLU A 45 22.51 14.78 -0.62
CA GLU A 45 22.14 14.79 -2.03
C GLU A 45 21.63 13.42 -2.46
N ILE A 46 20.58 13.39 -3.27
CA ILE A 46 20.12 12.19 -3.96
C ILE A 46 20.62 12.28 -5.40
N ALA A 47 21.62 11.43 -5.70
CA ALA A 47 22.05 11.19 -7.07
C ALA A 47 21.07 10.22 -7.73
N ASP A 48 20.15 10.76 -8.53
CA ASP A 48 19.15 10.01 -9.30
C ASP A 48 19.55 9.82 -10.77
N GLY A 49 20.79 10.14 -11.13
CA GLY A 49 21.29 10.14 -12.50
C GLY A 49 20.85 11.36 -13.33
N SER A 50 20.17 12.34 -12.73
CA SER A 50 19.85 13.61 -13.39
C SER A 50 21.02 14.60 -13.34
N ALA A 51 20.99 15.61 -14.24
CA ALA A 51 22.03 16.63 -14.34
C ALA A 51 22.07 17.62 -13.15
N SER A 52 21.11 17.54 -12.23
CA SER A 52 20.99 18.43 -11.06
C SER A 52 20.51 17.56 -9.90
N PRO A 53 21.39 17.15 -8.97
CA PRO A 53 21.00 16.30 -7.85
C PRO A 53 19.89 16.96 -7.04
N MET A 54 19.02 16.14 -6.47
CA MET A 54 18.01 16.63 -5.52
C MET A 54 18.63 16.76 -4.15
N HIS A 55 18.36 17.86 -3.46
CA HIS A 55 18.79 18.08 -2.09
C HIS A 55 17.60 17.93 -1.15
N TYR A 56 17.85 17.42 0.05
CA TYR A 56 16.86 17.41 1.13
C TYR A 56 17.52 17.71 2.47
N GLU A 57 16.76 18.22 3.41
CA GLU A 57 17.18 18.34 4.80
C GLU A 57 16.72 17.10 5.56
N LEU A 58 17.63 16.54 6.35
CA LEU A 58 17.38 15.38 7.20
C LEU A 58 17.63 15.77 8.65
N VAL A 59 16.54 15.94 9.40
CA VAL A 59 16.59 16.09 10.85
C VAL A 59 16.27 14.76 11.50
N LYS A 60 17.18 14.26 12.34
CA LYS A 60 17.00 13.05 13.14
C LYS A 60 16.90 13.45 14.61
N LEU A 61 15.85 13.00 15.28
CA LEU A 61 15.69 13.16 16.71
C LEU A 61 15.69 11.78 17.38
N HIS A 62 16.59 11.56 18.33
CA HIS A 62 16.52 10.42 19.23
C HIS A 62 15.97 10.91 20.57
N VAL A 63 14.71 10.58 20.83
CA VAL A 63 13.95 11.10 21.98
C VAL A 63 13.66 9.94 22.92
N HIS A 64 14.09 10.07 24.17
CA HIS A 64 13.94 9.05 25.21
C HIS A 64 13.10 9.58 26.37
N GLY A 65 12.42 8.66 27.07
CA GLY A 65 11.60 8.99 28.23
C GLY A 65 10.28 9.69 27.87
N ALA A 66 9.71 10.44 28.82
CA ALA A 66 8.38 11.02 28.69
C ALA A 66 8.23 12.00 27.50
N ALA A 67 9.31 12.62 27.04
CA ALA A 67 9.26 13.48 25.85
C ALA A 67 8.85 12.72 24.59
N ALA A 68 9.11 11.41 24.50
CA ALA A 68 8.79 10.60 23.33
C ALA A 68 7.29 10.47 23.06
N THR A 69 6.43 10.75 24.05
CA THR A 69 4.97 10.73 23.86
C THR A 69 4.42 12.04 23.30
N HIS A 70 5.24 13.08 23.16
CA HIS A 70 4.84 14.42 22.70
C HIS A 70 5.38 14.72 21.30
N LEU A 71 5.18 13.78 20.36
CA LEU A 71 5.75 13.84 19.01
C LEU A 71 5.40 15.15 18.29
N ALA A 72 4.16 15.60 18.36
CA ALA A 72 3.73 16.83 17.69
C ALA A 72 4.50 18.06 18.17
N ALA A 73 4.68 18.22 19.48
CA ALA A 73 5.39 19.36 20.06
C ALA A 73 6.89 19.38 19.69
N LEU A 74 7.48 18.20 19.42
CA LEU A 74 8.87 18.06 19.01
C LEU A 74 9.07 18.31 17.51
N VAL A 75 8.09 17.94 16.69
CA VAL A 75 8.20 17.94 15.23
C VAL A 75 7.66 19.23 14.61
N ASP A 76 6.55 19.77 15.12
CA ASP A 76 5.89 20.96 14.57
C ASP A 76 6.85 22.16 14.35
N PRO A 77 7.76 22.50 15.29
CA PRO A 77 8.70 23.61 15.09
C PRO A 77 9.74 23.37 13.97
N LEU A 78 9.92 22.11 13.54
CA LEU A 78 10.85 21.71 12.49
C LEU A 78 10.18 21.65 11.11
N LEU A 79 8.84 21.76 11.06
CA LEU A 79 8.10 21.70 9.81
C LEU A 79 8.20 23.02 9.05
N VAL A 80 8.35 22.91 7.73
CA VAL A 80 8.35 24.07 6.84
C VAL A 80 6.91 24.43 6.51
N SER A 81 6.51 25.65 6.88
CA SER A 81 5.17 26.16 6.59
C SER A 81 4.86 26.14 5.09
N GLY A 82 3.68 25.64 4.72
CA GLY A 82 3.20 25.59 3.34
C GLY A 82 3.64 24.36 2.55
N VAL A 83 4.31 23.40 3.20
CA VAL A 83 4.77 22.14 2.59
C VAL A 83 3.92 20.97 3.11
N PRO A 84 3.43 20.06 2.25
CA PRO A 84 2.73 18.87 2.71
C PRO A 84 3.59 18.00 3.62
N THR A 85 3.02 17.59 4.76
CA THR A 85 3.68 16.78 5.78
C THR A 85 3.11 15.37 5.81
N TYR A 86 3.99 14.38 5.55
CA TYR A 86 3.67 12.96 5.57
C TYR A 86 4.26 12.33 6.83
N LEU A 87 3.43 11.74 7.67
CA LEU A 87 3.85 10.94 8.82
C LEU A 87 3.98 9.49 8.39
N TRP A 88 5.20 8.96 8.31
CA TRP A 88 5.44 7.53 8.10
C TRP A 88 5.69 6.84 9.44
N TRP A 89 4.73 6.00 9.84
CA TRP A 89 4.87 5.17 11.03
C TRP A 89 5.47 3.81 10.67
N LEU A 90 6.60 3.45 11.27
CA LEU A 90 7.22 2.15 11.04
C LEU A 90 6.50 1.05 11.84
N GLY A 91 6.10 -0.02 11.15
CA GLY A 91 5.37 -1.12 11.77
C GLY A 91 3.87 -0.84 11.90
N THR A 92 3.29 -1.17 13.07
CA THR A 92 1.87 -0.93 13.35
C THR A 92 1.72 0.37 14.13
N PRO A 93 1.00 1.39 13.61
CA PRO A 93 0.68 2.58 14.39
C PRO A 93 -0.03 2.20 15.70
N PRO A 94 0.23 2.89 16.82
CA PRO A 94 -0.44 2.67 18.09
C PRO A 94 -1.85 3.27 18.04
N PHE A 95 -2.73 2.64 17.27
CA PHE A 95 -4.09 3.13 17.05
C PHE A 95 -4.82 3.34 18.39
N GLY A 96 -5.46 4.50 18.52
CA GLY A 96 -6.16 4.92 19.74
C GLY A 96 -5.30 5.63 20.78
N SER A 97 -3.96 5.66 20.62
CA SER A 97 -3.09 6.41 21.53
C SER A 97 -3.20 7.93 21.32
N ASN A 98 -2.87 8.69 22.37
CA ASN A 98 -2.74 10.15 22.27
C ASN A 98 -1.54 10.53 21.40
N GLU A 99 -0.42 9.80 21.48
CA GLU A 99 0.78 10.04 20.67
C GLU A 99 0.45 10.06 19.17
N LEU A 100 -0.29 9.04 18.68
CA LEU A 100 -0.70 8.99 17.29
C LEU A 100 -1.68 10.13 16.98
N ARG A 101 -2.66 10.37 17.85
CA ARG A 101 -3.66 11.43 17.63
C ARG A 101 -3.02 12.81 17.47
N ASP A 102 -2.07 13.14 18.33
CA ASP A 102 -1.36 14.42 18.32
C ASP A 102 -0.48 14.53 17.07
N ALA A 103 0.23 13.46 16.71
CA ALA A 103 1.04 13.42 15.49
C ALA A 103 0.20 13.62 14.22
N LEU A 104 -1.03 13.08 14.20
CA LEU A 104 -1.95 13.26 13.08
C LEU A 104 -2.55 14.67 12.98
N GLN A 105 -2.41 15.53 14.00
CA GLN A 105 -2.84 16.93 13.91
C GLN A 105 -1.89 17.79 13.07
N ILE A 106 -0.61 17.40 13.01
CA ILE A 106 0.43 18.14 12.29
C ILE A 106 0.78 17.51 10.94
N ALA A 107 0.11 16.42 10.55
CA ALA A 107 0.34 15.69 9.32
C ALA A 107 -0.83 15.85 8.34
N ASP A 108 -0.52 16.00 7.06
CA ASP A 108 -1.50 15.98 5.96
C ASP A 108 -1.82 14.55 5.51
N ALA A 109 -0.90 13.61 5.72
CA ALA A 109 -1.16 12.20 5.43
C ALA A 109 -0.39 11.24 6.34
N LEU A 110 -1.03 10.12 6.69
CA LEU A 110 -0.41 8.97 7.34
C LEU A 110 0.05 7.97 6.28
N VAL A 111 1.34 7.62 6.31
CA VAL A 111 1.93 6.54 5.53
C VAL A 111 2.13 5.33 6.44
N VAL A 112 1.61 4.18 6.02
CA VAL A 112 1.79 2.88 6.69
C VAL A 112 2.36 1.86 5.71
N ASP A 113 2.94 0.80 6.23
CA ASP A 113 3.23 -0.42 5.47
C ASP A 113 2.42 -1.55 6.11
N THR A 114 1.22 -1.83 5.57
CA THR A 114 0.32 -2.81 6.19
C THR A 114 0.91 -4.22 6.20
N ALA A 115 1.89 -4.53 5.34
CA ALA A 115 2.63 -5.80 5.37
C ALA A 115 3.38 -6.02 6.69
N ARG A 116 3.66 -4.95 7.46
CA ARG A 116 4.33 -4.99 8.76
C ARG A 116 3.36 -5.01 9.94
N PHE A 117 2.06 -5.17 9.71
CA PHE A 117 1.09 -5.21 10.80
C PHE A 117 1.24 -6.47 11.66
N THR A 118 1.43 -6.29 12.96
CA THR A 118 1.65 -7.39 13.92
C THR A 118 0.37 -8.18 14.20
N ARG A 119 -0.78 -7.50 14.23
CA ARG A 119 -2.11 -8.10 14.43
C ARG A 119 -3.05 -7.69 13.28
N PRO A 120 -2.86 -8.24 12.06
CA PRO A 120 -3.43 -7.67 10.83
C PRO A 120 -4.93 -7.37 10.91
N TYR A 121 -5.74 -8.33 11.38
CA TYR A 121 -7.19 -8.15 11.50
C TYR A 121 -7.56 -6.93 12.36
N HIS A 122 -6.99 -6.83 13.57
CA HIS A 122 -7.27 -5.71 14.48
C HIS A 122 -6.66 -4.40 13.95
N SER A 123 -5.47 -4.45 13.39
CA SER A 123 -4.79 -3.28 12.82
C SER A 123 -5.55 -2.70 11.63
N PHE A 124 -6.13 -3.53 10.75
CA PHE A 124 -6.99 -3.05 9.65
C PHE A 124 -8.30 -2.45 10.16
N LEU A 125 -8.95 -3.06 11.15
CA LEU A 125 -10.14 -2.49 11.76
C LEU A 125 -9.85 -1.14 12.42
N ALA A 126 -8.73 -1.04 13.13
CA ALA A 126 -8.31 0.18 13.78
C ALA A 126 -7.93 1.27 12.76
N LEU A 127 -7.21 0.92 11.68
CA LEU A 127 -6.92 1.80 10.56
C LEU A 127 -8.21 2.31 9.91
N ALA A 128 -9.15 1.43 9.57
CA ALA A 128 -10.42 1.81 8.97
C ALA A 128 -11.28 2.69 9.90
N GLY A 129 -11.35 2.34 11.19
CA GLY A 129 -12.04 3.14 12.20
C GLY A 129 -11.41 4.52 12.35
N MET A 130 -10.08 4.60 12.42
CA MET A 130 -9.34 5.86 12.52
C MET A 130 -9.57 6.72 11.27
N SER A 131 -9.44 6.16 10.06
CA SER A 131 -9.73 6.89 8.81
C SER A 131 -11.15 7.44 8.72
N ALA A 132 -12.14 6.81 9.39
CA ALA A 132 -13.51 7.31 9.43
C ALA A 132 -13.73 8.47 10.41
N HIS A 133 -12.86 8.64 11.41
CA HIS A 133 -13.03 9.62 12.50
C HIS A 133 -11.99 10.75 12.49
N VAL A 134 -10.92 10.64 11.72
CA VAL A 134 -9.94 11.72 11.59
C VAL A 134 -10.50 12.86 10.73
N HIS A 135 -9.98 14.08 10.96
CA HIS A 135 -10.34 15.28 10.23
C HIS A 135 -10.34 15.04 8.70
N LYS A 136 -11.31 15.66 7.99
CA LYS A 136 -11.63 15.40 6.56
C LYS A 136 -10.48 15.62 5.56
N ARG A 137 -9.30 16.08 5.99
CA ARG A 137 -8.14 16.36 5.13
C ARG A 137 -6.98 15.36 5.27
N LEU A 138 -6.98 14.48 6.28
CA LEU A 138 -5.90 13.51 6.43
C LEU A 138 -5.97 12.45 5.32
N GLY A 139 -4.93 12.38 4.49
CA GLY A 139 -4.71 11.28 3.56
C GLY A 139 -4.19 10.02 4.26
N VAL A 140 -4.47 8.85 3.70
CA VAL A 140 -3.83 7.59 4.11
C VAL A 140 -3.17 6.95 2.90
N ALA A 141 -1.88 6.70 3.00
CA ALA A 141 -1.10 5.97 2.01
C ALA A 141 -0.61 4.65 2.60
N ASP A 142 -0.69 3.57 1.83
CA ASP A 142 -0.18 2.26 2.21
C ASP A 142 0.87 1.80 1.20
N LEU A 143 2.08 1.54 1.67
CA LEU A 143 3.19 1.06 0.84
C LEU A 143 2.91 -0.33 0.30
N GLN A 144 2.24 -1.20 1.07
CA GLN A 144 1.87 -2.52 0.58
C GLN A 144 0.79 -2.43 -0.52
N TRP A 145 -0.12 -1.47 -0.42
CA TRP A 145 -1.11 -1.19 -1.47
C TRP A 145 -0.44 -0.74 -2.79
N ALA A 146 0.58 0.13 -2.70
CA ALA A 146 1.38 0.54 -3.85
C ALA A 146 2.16 -0.63 -4.47
N ARG A 147 2.73 -1.53 -3.65
CA ARG A 147 3.41 -2.75 -4.15
C ARG A 147 2.49 -3.69 -4.95
N LEU A 148 1.18 -3.57 -4.78
CA LEU A 148 0.19 -4.36 -5.51
C LEU A 148 -0.24 -3.72 -6.84
N ASP A 149 0.27 -2.53 -7.19
CA ASP A 149 -0.08 -1.83 -8.46
C ASP A 149 0.04 -2.74 -9.69
N PRO A 150 1.16 -3.46 -9.93
CA PRO A 150 1.29 -4.31 -11.12
C PRO A 150 0.25 -5.43 -11.18
N TRP A 151 -0.13 -6.00 -10.02
CA TRP A 151 -1.15 -7.04 -9.94
C TRP A 151 -2.54 -6.48 -10.25
N ARG A 152 -2.89 -5.35 -9.64
CA ARG A 152 -4.18 -4.68 -9.86
C ARG A 152 -4.33 -4.26 -11.31
N GLU A 153 -3.28 -3.67 -11.88
CA GLU A 153 -3.25 -3.26 -13.28
C GLU A 153 -3.40 -4.45 -14.23
N THR A 154 -2.61 -5.51 -14.06
CA THR A 154 -2.67 -6.69 -14.94
C THR A 154 -4.05 -7.35 -14.91
N ILE A 155 -4.64 -7.51 -13.73
CA ILE A 155 -5.99 -8.07 -13.57
C ILE A 155 -7.03 -7.17 -14.26
N ALA A 156 -6.97 -5.85 -14.01
CA ALA A 156 -7.90 -4.90 -14.61
C ALA A 156 -7.79 -4.86 -16.15
N GLN A 157 -6.57 -4.83 -16.68
CA GLN A 157 -6.31 -4.84 -18.13
C GLN A 157 -6.85 -6.12 -18.80
N PHE A 158 -6.79 -7.27 -18.13
CA PHE A 158 -7.38 -8.48 -18.67
C PHE A 158 -8.89 -8.31 -18.90
N PHE A 159 -9.64 -7.77 -17.93
CA PHE A 159 -11.10 -7.61 -18.05
C PHE A 159 -11.57 -6.31 -18.73
N ALA A 160 -10.66 -5.37 -19.03
CA ALA A 160 -11.00 -4.08 -19.61
C ALA A 160 -11.75 -4.14 -20.96
N PRO A 161 -11.40 -5.05 -21.92
CA PRO A 161 -12.09 -5.11 -23.20
C PRO A 161 -13.55 -5.56 -23.07
N VAL A 162 -14.43 -4.96 -23.87
CA VAL A 162 -15.89 -5.22 -23.85
C VAL A 162 -16.22 -6.71 -23.91
N ALA A 163 -15.55 -7.45 -24.80
CA ALA A 163 -15.75 -8.89 -25.01
C ALA A 163 -15.44 -9.74 -23.77
N ARG A 164 -14.64 -9.24 -22.81
CA ARG A 164 -14.24 -9.98 -21.61
C ARG A 164 -14.95 -9.51 -20.33
N ARG A 165 -15.66 -8.39 -20.36
CA ARG A 165 -16.36 -7.85 -19.16
C ARG A 165 -17.40 -8.82 -18.61
N ALA A 166 -18.10 -9.55 -19.48
CA ALA A 166 -19.09 -10.54 -19.06
C ALA A 166 -18.50 -11.71 -18.25
N PHE A 167 -17.19 -11.94 -18.30
CA PHE A 167 -16.53 -12.95 -17.49
C PHE A 167 -16.40 -12.54 -16.02
N LEU A 168 -16.43 -11.24 -15.69
CA LEU A 168 -16.36 -10.77 -14.30
C LEU A 168 -17.52 -11.31 -13.44
N SER A 169 -18.74 -11.31 -14.00
CA SER A 169 -19.92 -11.86 -13.31
C SER A 169 -19.90 -13.39 -13.19
N GLY A 170 -18.99 -14.06 -13.90
CA GLY A 170 -18.83 -15.52 -13.91
C GLY A 170 -17.71 -16.05 -13.03
N ILE A 171 -16.88 -15.20 -12.40
CA ILE A 171 -15.77 -15.63 -11.53
C ILE A 171 -16.30 -16.44 -10.36
N ASN A 172 -15.90 -17.70 -10.23
CA ASN A 172 -16.33 -18.59 -9.15
C ASN A 172 -15.18 -18.99 -8.21
N GLU A 173 -13.93 -18.90 -8.65
CA GLU A 173 -12.77 -19.24 -7.84
C GLU A 173 -11.61 -18.25 -8.09
N ILE A 174 -10.94 -17.83 -7.01
CA ILE A 174 -9.65 -17.13 -7.07
C ILE A 174 -8.64 -17.83 -6.17
N GLY A 175 -7.51 -18.24 -6.75
CA GLY A 175 -6.36 -18.75 -6.02
C GLY A 175 -5.19 -17.79 -6.06
N ILE A 176 -4.55 -17.54 -4.92
CA ILE A 176 -3.32 -16.75 -4.83
C ILE A 176 -2.21 -17.59 -4.21
N ASP A 177 -1.10 -17.70 -4.91
CA ASP A 177 0.13 -18.26 -4.38
C ASP A 177 1.04 -17.10 -3.95
N TYR A 178 1.49 -17.12 -2.69
CA TYR A 178 2.38 -16.11 -2.13
C TYR A 178 3.61 -16.75 -1.50
N ALA A 179 4.72 -16.00 -1.45
CA ALA A 179 5.99 -16.48 -0.92
C ALA A 179 5.93 -16.69 0.59
N GLY A 180 6.37 -17.84 1.08
CA GLY A 180 6.53 -18.12 2.50
C GLY A 180 6.31 -19.59 2.85
N GLU A 181 6.43 -19.90 4.13
CA GLU A 181 6.19 -21.23 4.69
C GLU A 181 5.03 -21.22 5.69
N GLY A 182 4.22 -22.28 5.69
CA GLY A 182 3.08 -22.40 6.59
C GLY A 182 2.16 -21.18 6.55
N ARG A 183 1.92 -20.55 7.71
CA ARG A 183 1.05 -19.36 7.83
C ARG A 183 1.84 -18.06 7.66
N GLY A 184 2.66 -17.96 6.62
CA GLY A 184 3.42 -16.74 6.29
C GLY A 184 2.53 -15.51 6.04
N ASN A 185 3.16 -14.37 5.77
CA ASN A 185 2.47 -13.08 5.63
C ASN A 185 1.42 -13.03 4.49
N ARG A 186 0.15 -13.28 4.82
CA ARG A 186 -0.99 -13.26 3.87
C ARG A 186 -1.61 -11.89 3.62
N ILE A 187 -1.04 -10.82 4.18
CA ILE A 187 -1.59 -9.47 4.09
C ILE A 187 -1.69 -9.00 2.62
N PRO A 188 -0.65 -9.14 1.78
CA PRO A 188 -0.72 -8.73 0.37
C PRO A 188 -1.87 -9.41 -0.39
N SER A 189 -2.01 -10.72 -0.23
CA SER A 189 -3.10 -11.52 -0.82
C SER A 189 -4.48 -11.07 -0.33
N SER A 190 -4.61 -10.77 0.97
CA SER A 190 -5.85 -10.32 1.57
C SER A 190 -6.28 -8.95 1.05
N ILE A 191 -5.34 -8.01 0.91
CA ILE A 191 -5.59 -6.67 0.35
C ILE A 191 -5.99 -6.77 -1.13
N LEU A 192 -5.31 -7.59 -1.93
CA LEU A 192 -5.64 -7.76 -3.33
C LEU A 192 -7.06 -8.32 -3.52
N ILE A 193 -7.45 -9.32 -2.73
CA ILE A 193 -8.83 -9.82 -2.75
C ILE A 193 -9.82 -8.79 -2.22
N GLY A 194 -9.47 -8.05 -1.16
CA GLY A 194 -10.30 -6.96 -0.65
C GLY A 194 -10.63 -5.92 -1.73
N TRP A 195 -9.65 -5.60 -2.59
CA TRP A 195 -9.88 -4.75 -3.76
C TRP A 195 -10.82 -5.37 -4.79
N ILE A 196 -10.58 -6.63 -5.20
CA ILE A 196 -11.44 -7.32 -6.17
C ILE A 196 -12.88 -7.41 -5.64
N ALA A 197 -13.04 -7.83 -4.39
CA ALA A 197 -14.32 -7.96 -3.73
C ALA A 197 -15.05 -6.61 -3.64
N SER A 198 -14.33 -5.55 -3.25
CA SER A 198 -14.89 -4.19 -3.22
C SER A 198 -15.33 -3.72 -4.60
N ALA A 199 -14.50 -3.92 -5.63
CA ALA A 199 -14.80 -3.50 -7.01
C ALA A 199 -15.97 -4.27 -7.64
N LEU A 200 -16.20 -5.52 -7.23
CA LEU A 200 -17.25 -6.39 -7.75
C LEU A 200 -18.47 -6.54 -6.81
N GLY A 201 -18.50 -5.78 -5.71
CA GLY A 201 -19.61 -5.78 -4.76
C GLY A 201 -19.76 -7.08 -3.96
N TRP A 202 -18.69 -7.86 -3.79
CA TRP A 202 -18.72 -9.11 -3.06
C TRP A 202 -18.69 -8.89 -1.55
N LYS A 203 -19.37 -9.77 -0.80
CA LYS A 203 -19.40 -9.74 0.67
C LYS A 203 -18.76 -10.99 1.24
N LEU A 204 -17.78 -10.82 2.12
CA LEU A 204 -17.18 -11.94 2.84
C LEU A 204 -18.24 -12.61 3.75
N LYS A 205 -18.42 -13.93 3.61
CA LYS A 205 -19.33 -14.73 4.45
C LYS A 205 -18.59 -15.57 5.46
N ARG A 206 -17.49 -16.20 5.03
CA ARG A 206 -16.70 -17.09 5.87
C ARG A 206 -15.23 -16.99 5.47
N ALA A 207 -14.34 -17.07 6.46
CA ALA A 207 -12.91 -17.26 6.24
C ALA A 207 -12.40 -18.28 7.25
N ALA A 208 -11.53 -19.18 6.81
CA ALA A 208 -10.94 -20.22 7.63
C ALA A 208 -9.46 -20.41 7.27
N GLY A 209 -8.63 -20.65 8.29
CA GLY A 209 -7.27 -21.14 8.10
C GLY A 209 -7.27 -22.66 8.10
N GLY A 210 -6.90 -23.29 6.99
CA GLY A 210 -6.69 -24.73 6.88
C GLY A 210 -5.30 -25.17 7.37
N MET A 211 -5.03 -26.47 7.24
CA MET A 211 -3.70 -27.04 7.47
C MET A 211 -2.73 -26.62 6.35
N GLY A 212 -1.42 -26.63 6.64
CA GLY A 212 -0.37 -26.41 5.63
C GLY A 212 -0.31 -24.99 5.07
N GLY A 213 -0.83 -23.98 5.78
CA GLY A 213 -0.74 -22.59 5.34
C GLY A 213 -1.82 -22.14 4.35
N VAL A 214 -2.76 -23.03 4.01
CA VAL A 214 -3.88 -22.67 3.15
C VAL A 214 -4.88 -21.84 3.94
N VAL A 215 -5.33 -20.73 3.37
CA VAL A 215 -6.43 -19.93 3.91
C VAL A 215 -7.53 -19.90 2.87
N SER A 216 -8.74 -20.29 3.25
CA SER A 216 -9.91 -20.22 2.37
C SER A 216 -10.89 -19.17 2.85
N ALA A 217 -11.58 -18.53 1.92
CA ALA A 217 -12.63 -17.58 2.17
C ALA A 217 -13.75 -17.74 1.14
N GLN A 218 -14.97 -17.61 1.61
CA GLN A 218 -16.18 -17.63 0.80
C GLN A 218 -16.77 -16.23 0.75
N TYR A 219 -16.93 -15.73 -0.46
CA TYR A 219 -17.60 -14.47 -0.73
C TYR A 219 -18.94 -14.72 -1.41
N GLU A 220 -19.92 -13.89 -1.09
CA GLU A 220 -21.19 -13.82 -1.80
C GLU A 220 -21.11 -12.69 -2.83
N ALA A 221 -21.33 -13.05 -4.10
CA ALA A 221 -21.50 -12.13 -5.21
C ALA A 221 -22.99 -11.93 -5.49
N GLU A 222 -23.31 -11.14 -6.53
CA GLU A 222 -24.68 -10.95 -7.00
C GLU A 222 -25.41 -12.28 -7.22
N ARG A 223 -26.73 -12.27 -7.00
CA ARG A 223 -27.62 -13.43 -7.12
C ARG A 223 -27.22 -14.63 -6.24
N TRP A 224 -26.67 -14.36 -5.05
CA TRP A 224 -26.29 -15.38 -4.06
C TRP A 224 -25.21 -16.35 -4.54
N ARG A 225 -24.51 -16.00 -5.62
CA ARG A 225 -23.45 -16.84 -6.16
C ARG A 225 -22.27 -16.81 -5.19
N THR A 226 -21.75 -17.98 -4.86
CA THR A 226 -20.55 -18.10 -4.02
C THR A 226 -19.30 -17.97 -4.88
N VAL A 227 -18.30 -17.25 -4.35
CA VAL A 227 -16.94 -17.19 -4.89
C VAL A 227 -16.00 -17.76 -3.85
N GLU A 228 -15.30 -18.82 -4.22
CA GLU A 228 -14.27 -19.43 -3.40
C GLU A 228 -12.94 -18.72 -3.60
N VAL A 229 -12.28 -18.38 -2.51
CA VAL A 229 -10.97 -17.74 -2.53
C VAL A 229 -10.03 -18.57 -1.69
N ALA A 230 -8.86 -18.90 -2.22
CA ALA A 230 -7.84 -19.64 -1.51
C ALA A 230 -6.46 -18.99 -1.64
N PHE A 231 -5.77 -18.87 -0.52
CA PHE A 231 -4.36 -18.47 -0.45
C PHE A 231 -3.51 -19.68 -0.13
N ARG A 232 -2.39 -19.82 -0.83
CA ARG A 232 -1.41 -20.87 -0.59
C ARG A 232 -0.04 -20.26 -0.42
N SER A 233 0.59 -20.55 0.71
CA SER A 233 2.00 -20.23 0.93
C SER A 233 2.86 -21.20 0.12
N VAL A 234 3.79 -20.68 -0.67
CA VAL A 234 4.69 -21.46 -1.52
C VAL A 234 6.13 -20.97 -1.30
N PRO A 235 7.08 -21.83 -0.94
CA PRO A 235 8.50 -21.47 -0.92
C PRO A 235 8.93 -21.06 -2.33
N LYS A 236 9.39 -19.81 -2.49
CA LYS A 236 9.81 -19.30 -3.80
C LYS A 236 11.05 -18.42 -3.65
N ALA A 237 12.17 -18.90 -4.18
CA ALA A 237 13.42 -18.14 -4.20
C ALA A 237 13.24 -16.82 -4.97
N GLY A 238 13.95 -15.77 -4.53
CA GLY A 238 13.88 -14.44 -5.12
C GLY A 238 12.70 -13.57 -4.66
N LEU A 239 11.73 -14.14 -3.93
CA LEU A 239 10.61 -13.38 -3.37
C LEU A 239 10.75 -13.17 -1.88
N VAL A 240 10.39 -11.97 -1.42
CA VAL A 240 10.29 -11.66 0.01
C VAL A 240 9.04 -12.32 0.59
N GLU A 241 9.07 -12.71 1.86
CA GLU A 241 7.92 -13.30 2.55
C GLU A 241 6.66 -12.44 2.36
N GLY A 242 5.57 -13.09 1.95
CA GLY A 242 4.26 -12.50 1.68
C GLY A 242 4.07 -11.99 0.26
N GLU A 243 5.13 -11.83 -0.54
CA GLU A 243 4.97 -11.37 -1.91
C GLU A 243 4.14 -12.34 -2.75
N ILE A 244 3.20 -11.80 -3.52
CA ILE A 244 2.38 -12.60 -4.43
C ILE A 244 3.26 -13.10 -5.58
N GLY A 245 3.25 -14.42 -5.78
CA GLY A 245 3.94 -15.09 -6.87
C GLY A 245 3.04 -15.42 -8.05
N ALA A 246 1.77 -15.75 -7.80
CA ALA A 246 0.78 -16.05 -8.83
C ALA A 246 -0.67 -15.77 -8.37
N VAL A 247 -1.51 -15.40 -9.33
CA VAL A 247 -2.97 -15.26 -9.19
C VAL A 247 -3.65 -16.09 -10.27
N ARG A 248 -4.62 -16.90 -9.87
CA ARG A 248 -5.43 -17.75 -10.75
C ARG A 248 -6.89 -17.38 -10.57
N ILE A 249 -7.61 -17.14 -11.67
CA ILE A 249 -9.04 -16.80 -11.67
C ILE A 249 -9.75 -17.80 -12.56
N ILE A 250 -10.77 -18.45 -12.04
CA ILE A 250 -11.61 -19.41 -12.76
C ILE A 250 -13.06 -18.94 -12.69
N GLY A 251 -13.80 -19.19 -13.75
CA GLY A 251 -15.21 -18.85 -13.81
C GLY A 251 -15.92 -19.45 -14.99
N THR A 252 -17.24 -19.27 -15.00
CA THR A 252 -18.11 -19.65 -16.11
C THR A 252 -19.09 -18.51 -16.39
N SER A 253 -19.17 -18.08 -17.65
CA SER A 253 -20.12 -17.05 -18.09
C SER A 253 -20.69 -17.40 -19.46
N GLY A 254 -22.02 -17.33 -19.62
CA GLY A 254 -22.68 -17.68 -20.88
C GLY A 254 -22.40 -19.11 -21.36
N GLY A 255 -22.21 -20.06 -20.43
CA GLY A 255 -21.85 -21.45 -20.74
C GLY A 255 -20.37 -21.68 -21.08
N ILE A 256 -19.55 -20.63 -21.12
CA ILE A 256 -18.11 -20.72 -21.39
C ILE A 256 -17.35 -20.70 -20.07
N THR A 257 -16.56 -21.75 -19.81
CA THR A 257 -15.61 -21.77 -18.71
C THR A 257 -14.30 -21.11 -19.14
N PHE A 258 -13.74 -20.28 -18.27
CA PHE A 258 -12.47 -19.60 -18.50
C PHE A 258 -11.52 -19.79 -17.32
N LYS A 259 -10.22 -19.71 -17.63
CA LYS A 259 -9.13 -19.71 -16.65
C LYS A 259 -8.12 -18.65 -17.02
N VAL A 260 -7.77 -17.82 -16.05
CA VAL A 260 -6.71 -16.80 -16.15
C VAL A 260 -5.63 -17.15 -15.13
N SER A 261 -4.38 -17.18 -15.57
CA SER A 261 -3.22 -17.35 -14.70
C SER A 261 -2.26 -16.21 -14.94
N ILE A 262 -1.96 -15.44 -13.90
CA ILE A 262 -0.97 -14.36 -13.89
C ILE A 262 0.11 -14.79 -12.92
N ALA A 263 1.37 -14.76 -13.33
CA ALA A 263 2.50 -15.10 -12.48
C ALA A 263 3.63 -14.10 -12.68
N ARG A 264 4.39 -13.80 -11.62
CA ARG A 264 5.68 -13.10 -11.80
C ARG A 264 6.58 -13.96 -12.68
N ALA A 265 7.22 -13.33 -13.66
CA ALA A 265 8.26 -13.98 -14.45
C ALA A 265 9.34 -14.55 -13.51
N PRO A 266 9.96 -15.70 -13.84
CA PRO A 266 11.15 -16.13 -13.13
C PRO A 266 12.20 -15.02 -13.19
N GLU A 267 12.97 -14.86 -12.11
CA GLU A 267 14.15 -13.99 -12.14
C GLU A 267 15.06 -14.45 -13.29
N ARG A 268 15.50 -13.48 -14.10
CA ARG A 268 16.42 -13.71 -15.23
C ARG A 268 17.86 -13.75 -14.73
#